data_AF-A0A943R965-F1
#
_entry.id   AF-A0A943R965-F1
#
_cell.length_a   1.000
_cell.length_b   1.000
_cell.length_c   1.000
_cell.angle_alpha   90.00
_cell.angle_beta   90.00
_cell.angle_gamma   90.00
#
_symmetry.space_group_name_H-M   'P 1'
#
loop_
_entity.id
_entity.type
_entity.pdbx_description
1 polymer ?
#
loop_
_entity_poly.entity_id
_entity_poly.type
_entity_poly.pdbx_seq_one_letter_code
_entity_poly.pdbx_strand_id
1 'polypeptide(L)'
;MDKAVSSIAAVGIPGLVLIIAVSASGYVGAAALTTALAALGGPFGMLGGVGMLLIVSVVVKAISEFGVDSVFQAVVGQLLKQGETQESILEKIEHYPISKSLKNDLESHIRNQIK
;
A
#
# COMPACT_ATOMS: atom_id res chain seq x y z
N MET A 1 13.30 2.88 -9.04
CA MET A 1 12.15 1.96 -8.83
C MET A 1 12.45 0.90 -7.78
N ASP A 2 13.46 0.04 -7.93
CA ASP A 2 13.69 -1.13 -7.04
C ASP A 2 13.80 -0.80 -5.55
N LYS A 3 14.52 0.25 -5.19
CA LYS A 3 14.64 0.68 -3.79
C LYS A 3 13.30 1.11 -3.19
N ALA A 4 12.49 1.85 -3.95
CA ALA A 4 11.16 2.27 -3.51
C ALA A 4 10.24 1.05 -3.36
N VAL A 5 10.24 0.16 -4.35
CA VAL A 5 9.46 -1.08 -4.33
C VAL A 5 9.81 -1.95 -3.14
N SER A 6 11.11 -2.16 -2.88
CA SER A 6 11.60 -2.92 -1.73
C SER A 6 11.20 -2.25 -0.40
N SER A 7 11.35 -0.93 -0.29
CA SER A 7 10.93 -0.18 0.91
C SER A 7 9.42 -0.26 1.17
N ILE A 8 8.59 -0.24 0.13
CA ILE A 8 7.13 -0.35 0.27
C ILE A 8 6.74 -1.80 0.60
N ALA A 9 7.33 -2.77 -0.07
CA ALA A 9 7.10 -4.20 0.17
C ALA A 9 7.54 -4.63 1.58
N ALA A 10 8.56 -3.98 2.16
CA ALA A 10 9.01 -4.24 3.53
C ALA A 10 7.92 -3.98 4.59
N VAL A 11 6.92 -3.14 4.27
CA VAL A 11 5.76 -2.89 5.14
C VAL A 11 4.63 -3.89 4.87
N GLY A 12 4.72 -4.70 3.80
CA GLY A 12 3.76 -5.74 3.45
C GLY A 12 2.44 -5.18 2.89
N ILE A 13 1.34 -5.81 3.29
CA ILE A 13 -0.04 -5.43 2.94
C ILE A 13 -0.35 -3.95 3.26
N PRO A 14 0.05 -3.38 4.41
CA PRO A 14 -0.06 -1.95 4.68
C PRO A 14 0.50 -1.05 3.56
N GLY A 15 1.58 -1.49 2.87
CA GLY A 15 2.17 -0.77 1.74
C GLY A 15 1.27 -0.74 0.50
N LEU A 16 0.60 -1.86 0.19
CA LEU A 16 -0.39 -1.94 -0.90
C LEU A 16 -1.61 -1.06 -0.61
N VAL A 17 -2.13 -1.13 0.62
CA VAL A 17 -3.23 -0.27 1.08
C VAL A 17 -2.86 1.20 0.93
N LEU A 18 -1.62 1.57 1.28
CA LEU A 18 -1.17 2.94 1.18
C LEU A 18 -1.10 3.45 -0.25
N ILE A 19 -0.64 2.64 -1.21
CA ILE A 19 -0.60 3.02 -2.63
C ILE A 19 -2.01 3.39 -3.11
N ILE A 20 -3.00 2.53 -2.85
CA ILE A 20 -4.38 2.78 -3.29
C ILE A 20 -4.99 3.96 -2.53
N ALA A 21 -4.75 4.09 -1.23
CA ALA A 21 -5.25 5.20 -0.43
C ALA A 21 -4.70 6.55 -0.92
N VAL A 22 -3.39 6.65 -1.19
CA VAL A 22 -2.75 7.84 -1.76
C VAL A 22 -3.36 8.17 -3.12
N SER A 23 -3.53 7.17 -3.97
CA SER A 23 -4.08 7.33 -5.32
C SER A 23 -5.54 7.79 -5.31
N ALA A 24 -6.37 7.20 -4.44
CA ALA A 24 -7.77 7.56 -4.27
C ALA A 24 -7.96 8.95 -3.62
N SER A 25 -6.99 9.42 -2.83
CA SER A 25 -7.05 10.73 -2.17
C SER A 25 -6.80 11.92 -3.10
N GLY A 26 -6.41 11.67 -4.36
CA GLY A 26 -6.17 12.71 -5.37
C GLY A 26 -5.08 13.72 -4.98
N TYR A 27 -4.17 13.36 -4.07
CA TYR A 27 -3.10 14.21 -3.53
C TYR A 27 -3.53 15.42 -2.67
N VAL A 28 -4.83 15.61 -2.36
CA VAL A 28 -5.33 16.84 -1.70
C VAL A 28 -5.72 16.65 -0.22
N GLY A 29 -5.97 15.41 0.23
CA GLY A 29 -6.49 15.18 1.58
C GLY A 29 -5.43 14.90 2.64
N ALA A 30 -4.80 15.93 3.21
CA ALA A 30 -3.91 15.77 4.39
C ALA A 30 -4.60 15.01 5.55
N ALA A 31 -5.92 15.19 5.71
CA ALA A 31 -6.76 14.50 6.67
C ALA A 31 -6.95 13.00 6.35
N ALA A 32 -7.18 12.65 5.08
CA ALA A 32 -7.36 11.26 4.66
C ALA A 32 -6.06 10.45 4.77
N LEU A 33 -4.92 11.09 4.45
CA LEU A 33 -3.61 10.50 4.66
C LEU A 33 -3.30 10.32 6.15
N THR A 34 -3.65 11.29 7.01
CA THR A 34 -3.44 11.15 8.47
C THR A 34 -4.33 10.09 9.10
N THR A 35 -5.59 9.95 8.68
CA THR A 35 -6.47 8.86 9.17
C THR A 35 -5.99 7.50 8.70
N ALA A 36 -5.58 7.37 7.43
CA ALA A 36 -4.96 6.16 6.91
C ALA A 36 -3.67 5.83 7.69
N LEU A 37 -2.84 6.84 7.98
CA LEU A 37 -1.62 6.66 8.76
C LEU A 37 -1.88 6.25 10.20
N ALA A 38 -2.92 6.79 10.84
CA ALA A 38 -3.31 6.36 12.19
C ALA A 38 -3.76 4.89 12.20
N ALA A 39 -4.47 4.46 11.15
CA ALA A 39 -4.86 3.06 10.98
C ALA A 39 -3.67 2.14 10.66
N LEU A 40 -2.69 2.64 9.88
CA LEU A 40 -1.54 1.87 9.39
C LEU A 40 -0.33 1.89 10.34
N GLY A 41 -0.19 2.91 11.19
CA GLY A 41 0.90 3.06 12.17
C GLY A 41 0.86 2.05 13.32
N GLY A 42 -0.28 1.35 13.48
CA GLY A 42 -0.41 0.18 14.32
C GLY A 42 -0.13 0.43 15.82
N PRO A 43 0.21 -0.61 16.59
CA PRO A 43 0.38 -0.53 18.05
C PRO A 43 1.58 0.33 18.50
N PHE A 44 2.44 0.75 17.58
CA PHE A 44 3.64 1.56 17.86
C PHE A 44 3.34 3.05 18.07
N GLY A 45 2.06 3.47 17.99
CA GLY A 45 1.64 4.84 18.28
C GLY A 45 2.37 5.88 17.43
N MET A 46 2.92 6.91 18.07
CA MET A 46 3.61 8.01 17.39
C MET A 46 4.85 7.54 16.59
N LEU A 47 5.58 6.53 17.07
CA LEU A 47 6.74 5.99 16.35
C LEU A 47 6.32 5.32 15.04
N GLY A 48 5.25 4.53 15.07
CA GLY A 48 4.65 3.94 13.88
C GLY A 48 4.15 5.00 12.90
N GLY A 49 3.51 6.05 13.43
CA GLY A 49 3.06 7.20 12.63
C GLY A 49 4.21 7.91 11.90
N VAL A 50 5.32 8.21 12.58
CA VAL A 50 6.51 8.84 11.97
C VAL A 50 7.14 7.92 10.93
N GLY A 51 7.28 6.62 11.22
CA GLY A 51 7.78 5.65 10.26
C GLY A 51 6.91 5.61 8.99
N MET A 52 5.59 5.63 9.16
CA MET A 52 4.66 5.60 8.03
C MET A 52 4.70 6.87 7.19
N LEU A 53 4.93 8.04 7.79
CA LEU A 53 5.17 9.29 7.04
C LEU A 53 6.38 9.18 6.09
N LEU A 54 7.45 8.50 6.52
CA LEU A 54 8.60 8.25 5.64
C LEU A 54 8.19 7.37 4.46
N ILE A 55 7.41 6.31 4.70
CA ILE A 55 6.93 5.42 3.64
C ILE A 55 6.00 6.17 2.67
N VAL A 56 5.11 7.03 3.16
CA VAL A 56 4.26 7.89 2.30
C VAL A 56 5.10 8.71 1.34
N SER A 57 6.19 9.32 1.82
CA SER A 57 7.06 10.11 0.95
C SER A 57 7.66 9.28 -0.20
N VAL A 58 8.01 8.01 0.07
CA VAL A 58 8.52 7.07 -0.92
C VAL A 58 7.42 6.68 -1.91
N VAL A 59 6.21 6.37 -1.43
CA VAL A 59 5.05 6.02 -2.25
C VAL A 59 4.67 7.17 -3.17
N VAL A 60 4.50 8.38 -2.63
CA VAL A 60 4.17 9.59 -3.39
C VAL A 60 5.19 9.82 -4.50
N LYS A 61 6.49 9.75 -4.17
CA LYS A 61 7.56 9.91 -5.17
C LYS A 61 7.50 8.84 -6.26
N ALA A 62 7.32 7.57 -5.87
CA ALA A 62 7.26 6.46 -6.82
C ALA A 62 6.05 6.59 -7.75
N ILE A 63 4.87 6.92 -7.22
CA ILE A 63 3.66 7.11 -8.03
C ILE A 63 3.83 8.30 -8.98
N SER A 64 4.40 9.41 -8.51
CA SER A 64 4.62 10.59 -9.35
C SER A 64 5.62 10.33 -10.49
N GLU A 65 6.61 9.46 -10.29
CA GLU A 65 7.62 9.13 -11.30
C GLU A 65 7.18 8.02 -12.26
N PHE A 66 6.44 7.01 -11.79
CA PHE A 66 6.17 5.77 -12.54
C PHE A 66 4.69 5.47 -12.75
N GLY A 67 3.78 6.22 -12.14
CA GLY A 67 2.34 5.96 -12.15
C GLY A 67 1.90 4.93 -11.11
N VAL A 68 0.61 4.94 -10.78
CA VAL A 68 0.01 4.09 -9.74
C VAL A 68 0.13 2.62 -10.11
N ASP A 69 -0.29 2.26 -11.32
CA ASP A 69 -0.35 0.86 -11.76
C ASP A 69 1.03 0.21 -11.71
N SER A 70 2.05 0.82 -12.33
CA SER A 70 3.42 0.29 -12.38
C SER A 70 4.02 0.08 -10.99
N VAL A 71 3.78 1.01 -10.05
CA VAL A 71 4.25 0.88 -8.68
C VAL A 71 3.52 -0.26 -7.97
N PHE A 72 2.21 -0.36 -8.13
CA PHE A 72 1.42 -1.44 -7.55
C PHE A 72 1.88 -2.81 -8.05
N GLN A 73 2.10 -2.98 -9.37
CA GLN A 73 2.57 -4.24 -9.95
C GLN A 73 3.91 -4.65 -9.38
N ALA A 74 4.84 -3.70 -9.33
CA ALA A 74 6.20 -3.96 -8.87
C ALA A 74 6.22 -4.39 -7.39
N VAL A 75 5.39 -3.76 -6.54
CA VAL A 75 5.28 -4.13 -5.12
C VAL A 75 4.62 -5.50 -4.94
N VAL A 76 3.53 -5.79 -5.66
CA VAL A 76 2.91 -7.13 -5.63
C VAL A 76 3.92 -8.20 -6.08
N GLY A 77 4.62 -7.97 -7.20
CA GLY A 77 5.66 -8.89 -7.68
C GLY A 77 6.80 -9.09 -6.68
N GLN A 78 7.17 -8.06 -5.93
CA GLN A 78 8.17 -8.15 -4.87
C GLN A 78 7.68 -8.97 -3.68
N LEU A 79 6.42 -8.82 -3.27
CA LEU A 79 5.81 -9.63 -2.20
C LEU A 79 5.76 -11.11 -2.60
N LEU A 80 5.39 -11.41 -3.85
CA LEU A 80 5.38 -12.79 -4.36
C LEU A 80 6.78 -13.42 -4.33
N LYS A 81 7.82 -12.65 -4.69
CA LYS A 81 9.23 -13.10 -4.59
C LYS A 81 9.68 -13.32 -3.14
N GLN A 82 9.06 -12.64 -2.18
CA GLN A 82 9.33 -12.78 -0.75
C GLN A 82 8.58 -13.95 -0.10
N GLY A 83 7.84 -14.74 -0.89
CA GLY A 83 7.16 -15.95 -0.44
C GLY A 83 5.68 -15.77 -0.10
N GLU A 84 5.11 -14.57 -0.32
CA GLU A 84 3.66 -14.40 -0.29
C GLU A 84 3.02 -15.09 -1.49
N THR A 85 1.83 -15.65 -1.32
CA THR A 85 0.99 -16.10 -2.44
C THR A 85 -0.11 -15.09 -2.69
N GLN A 86 -0.70 -15.14 -3.89
CA GLN A 86 -1.84 -14.30 -4.22
C GLN A 86 -2.99 -14.53 -3.22
N GLU A 87 -3.26 -15.78 -2.86
CA GLU A 87 -4.28 -16.16 -1.89
C GLU A 87 -3.97 -15.57 -0.52
N SER A 88 -2.72 -15.64 -0.07
CA SER A 88 -2.31 -15.07 1.23
C SER A 88 -2.45 -13.55 1.26
N ILE A 89 -2.11 -12.87 0.17
CA ILE A 89 -2.28 -11.41 0.05
C ILE A 89 -3.77 -11.05 0.13
N LEU A 90 -4.63 -11.75 -0.62
CA LEU A 90 -6.07 -11.53 -0.63
C LEU A 90 -6.70 -11.80 0.75
N GLU A 91 -6.35 -12.91 1.39
CA GLU A 91 -6.80 -13.28 2.74
C GLU A 91 -6.39 -12.21 3.77
N LYS A 92 -5.14 -11.72 3.71
CA LYS A 92 -4.68 -10.66 4.63
C LYS A 92 -5.39 -9.33 4.41
N ILE A 93 -5.75 -8.98 3.17
CA ILE A 93 -6.54 -7.79 2.86
C ILE A 93 -7.97 -7.93 3.42
N GLU A 94 -8.57 -9.12 3.32
CA GLU A 94 -9.89 -9.42 3.87
C GLU A 94 -9.94 -9.17 5.39
N HIS A 95 -8.88 -9.52 6.11
CA HIS A 95 -8.78 -9.29 7.56
C HIS A 95 -8.33 -7.88 7.97
N TYR A 96 -7.89 -7.03 7.03
CA TYR A 96 -7.37 -5.71 7.35
C TYR A 96 -8.50 -4.73 7.74
N PRO A 97 -8.33 -3.85 8.74
CA PRO A 97 -9.38 -2.95 9.24
C PRO A 97 -9.58 -1.70 8.35
N ILE A 98 -9.93 -1.94 7.08
CA ILE A 98 -10.21 -0.90 6.07
C ILE A 98 -11.63 -1.04 5.49
N SER A 99 -12.10 0.00 4.80
CA SER A 99 -13.45 0.00 4.20
C SER A 99 -13.62 -1.10 3.14
N LYS A 100 -14.86 -1.60 2.99
CA LYS A 100 -15.19 -2.61 1.97
C LYS A 100 -14.89 -2.14 0.54
N SER A 101 -15.11 -0.85 0.25
CA SER A 101 -14.77 -0.29 -1.07
C SER A 101 -13.27 -0.40 -1.35
N LEU A 102 -12.42 -0.04 -0.38
CA LEU A 102 -10.98 -0.10 -0.54
C LEU A 102 -10.47 -1.55 -0.70
N LYS A 103 -11.10 -2.51 0.02
CA LYS A 103 -10.83 -3.94 -0.18
C LYS A 103 -11.16 -4.38 -1.61
N ASN A 104 -12.34 -4.05 -2.10
CA ASN A 104 -12.76 -4.39 -3.45
C ASN A 104 -11.81 -3.80 -4.52
N ASP A 105 -11.38 -2.55 -4.33
CA ASP A 105 -10.42 -1.90 -5.23
C ASP A 105 -9.07 -2.63 -5.21
N LEU A 106 -8.54 -2.95 -4.02
CA LEU A 106 -7.30 -3.73 -3.86
C LEU A 106 -7.38 -5.11 -4.51
N GLU A 107 -8.44 -5.87 -4.23
CA GLU A 107 -8.65 -7.21 -4.79
C GLU A 107 -8.77 -7.17 -6.31
N SER A 108 -9.50 -6.19 -6.85
CA SER A 108 -9.65 -6.03 -8.30
C SER A 108 -8.30 -5.75 -8.97
N HIS A 109 -7.47 -4.89 -8.38
CA HIS A 109 -6.12 -4.64 -8.89
C HIS A 109 -5.28 -5.91 -8.84
N ILE A 110 -5.22 -6.61 -7.69
CA ILE A 110 -4.43 -7.85 -7.55
C ILE A 110 -4.86 -8.92 -8.57
N ARG A 111 -6.17 -9.10 -8.79
CA ARG A 111 -6.69 -10.09 -9.74
C ARG A 111 -6.46 -9.70 -11.20
N ASN A 112 -6.48 -8.40 -11.52
CA ASN A 112 -6.25 -7.90 -12.88
C ASN A 112 -4.76 -7.86 -13.27
N GLN A 113 -3.85 -7.95 -12.30
CA GLN A 113 -2.41 -7.90 -12.49
C GLN A 113 -1.80 -9.22 -12.99
N ILE A 114 -2.55 -10.33 -12.90
CA ILE A 114 -2.08 -11.69 -13.20
C ILE A 114 -2.91 -12.28 -14.36
N LYS A 115 -3.19 -11.47 -15.38
CA LYS A 115 -3.69 -11.92 -16.69
C LYS A 115 -2.65 -11.70 -17.77
#